data_AF-A0A1T4QVQ2-F1
#
_entry.id   AF-A0A1T4QVQ2-F1
#
_cell.length_a   1.000
_cell.length_b   1.000
_cell.length_c   1.000
_cell.angle_alpha   90.00
_cell.angle_beta   90.00
_cell.angle_gamma   90.00
#
_symmetry.space_group_name_H-M   'P 1'
#
loop_
_entity.id
_entity.type
_entity.pdbx_description
1 polymer ?
#
loop_
_entity_poly.entity_id
_entity_poly.type
_entity_poly.pdbx_seq_one_letter_code
_entity_poly.pdbx_strand_id
1 'polypeptide(L)'
;MIILSLIFSLILTFLEHSGEKFSSEIILFICFYLIIFPCLIYIKPKFFKFINRHVSLLVILIMYYTCLIPFFGEIHKLFFMGNNFFILKMLHIFIILMSIFLILICIFKQIFLIIFNKRKITGMDIIRTFSIYFVLGFSFGSLYYLLNYEASKNLFDGVLKPTSFNFKIYCTYMYISLGYLSTVGSGSITPLALSVRLLTVMETILGISTTSFSLGFVFAVIGGNLSKTNQKWPRRKNINIFLFLKNFYKNLLIEFKRLQKESK
;
A
#
# COMPACT_ATOMS: atom_id res chain seq x y z
N MET A 1 -14.89 -15.43 -9.80
CA MET A 1 -15.40 -14.46 -8.81
C MET A 1 -15.23 -13.02 -9.27
N ILE A 2 -14.01 -12.51 -9.49
CA ILE A 2 -13.80 -11.19 -10.14
C ILE A 2 -14.40 -11.19 -11.55
N ILE A 3 -14.30 -12.32 -12.25
CA ILE A 3 -14.91 -12.54 -13.56
C ILE A 3 -16.44 -12.44 -13.48
N LEU A 4 -17.09 -12.90 -12.41
CA LEU A 4 -18.55 -12.84 -12.30
C LEU A 4 -19.02 -11.42 -12.03
N SER A 5 -18.32 -10.65 -11.18
CA SER A 5 -18.62 -9.24 -10.93
C SER A 5 -18.25 -8.36 -12.13
N LEU A 6 -17.18 -8.68 -12.87
CA LEU A 6 -16.83 -8.02 -14.14
C LEU A 6 -17.85 -8.32 -15.22
N ILE A 7 -18.27 -9.58 -15.37
CA ILE A 7 -19.34 -9.97 -16.30
C ILE A 7 -20.62 -9.25 -15.91
N PHE A 8 -20.95 -9.13 -14.62
CA PHE A 8 -22.12 -8.40 -14.17
C PHE A 8 -22.01 -6.89 -14.42
N SER A 9 -20.82 -6.28 -14.24
CA SER A 9 -20.61 -4.88 -14.59
C SER A 9 -20.64 -4.64 -16.09
N LEU A 10 -20.15 -5.59 -16.89
CA LEU A 10 -20.21 -5.57 -18.36
C LEU A 10 -21.64 -5.74 -18.88
N ILE A 11 -22.44 -6.58 -18.21
CA ILE A 11 -23.87 -6.73 -18.50
C ILE A 11 -24.61 -5.43 -18.17
N LEU A 12 -24.27 -4.77 -17.05
CA LEU A 12 -24.82 -3.47 -16.68
C LEU A 12 -24.48 -2.37 -17.69
N THR A 13 -23.23 -2.29 -18.17
CA THR A 13 -22.83 -1.31 -19.20
C THR A 13 -23.41 -1.64 -20.58
N PHE A 14 -23.59 -2.93 -20.90
CA PHE A 14 -24.25 -3.37 -22.14
C PHE A 14 -25.76 -3.05 -22.11
N LEU A 15 -26.40 -3.19 -20.95
CA LEU A 15 -27.82 -2.84 -20.73
C LEU A 15 -28.04 -1.32 -20.64
N GLU A 16 -27.04 -0.55 -20.21
CA GLU A 16 -27.07 0.92 -20.29
C GLU A 16 -27.14 1.38 -21.75
N HIS A 17 -26.46 0.67 -22.67
CA HIS A 17 -26.52 0.94 -24.09
C HIS A 17 -27.89 0.62 -24.72
N SER A 18 -28.70 -0.24 -24.10
CA SER A 18 -30.03 -0.61 -24.61
C SER A 18 -31.16 0.35 -24.21
N GLY A 19 -30.88 1.40 -23.42
CA GLY A 19 -31.81 2.51 -23.18
C GLY A 19 -33.03 2.20 -22.30
N GLU A 20 -33.09 1.01 -21.68
CA GLU A 20 -34.18 0.65 -20.78
C GLU A 20 -33.98 1.28 -19.38
N LYS A 21 -34.95 2.09 -18.94
CA LYS A 21 -34.95 2.69 -17.60
C LYS A 21 -35.27 1.62 -16.56
N PHE A 22 -34.24 1.05 -15.95
CA PHE A 22 -34.39 0.21 -14.76
C PHE A 22 -35.01 1.00 -13.59
N SER A 23 -35.78 0.30 -12.75
CA SER A 23 -36.22 0.88 -11.49
C SER A 23 -35.00 1.13 -10.60
N SER A 24 -34.95 2.32 -10.00
CA SER A 24 -33.88 2.74 -9.09
C SER A 24 -33.60 1.75 -7.95
N GLU A 25 -34.61 0.97 -7.57
CA GLU A 25 -34.52 -0.05 -6.51
C GLU A 25 -33.64 -1.25 -6.90
N ILE A 26 -33.70 -1.69 -8.16
CA ILE A 26 -32.90 -2.83 -8.65
C ILE A 26 -31.42 -2.47 -8.67
N ILE A 27 -31.09 -1.26 -9.13
CA ILE A 27 -29.71 -0.76 -9.15
C ILE A 27 -29.15 -0.69 -7.73
N LEU A 28 -29.94 -0.17 -6.79
CA LEU A 28 -29.55 -0.02 -5.40
C LEU A 28 -29.35 -1.39 -4.71
N PHE A 29 -30.19 -2.38 -5.04
CA PHE A 29 -30.00 -3.77 -4.61
C PHE A 29 -28.70 -4.39 -5.14
N ILE A 30 -28.38 -4.16 -6.42
CA ILE A 30 -27.12 -4.64 -7.02
C ILE A 30 -25.92 -3.98 -6.34
N CYS A 31 -25.97 -2.67 -6.07
CA CYS A 31 -24.91 -1.96 -5.35
C CYS A 31 -24.69 -2.55 -3.95
N PHE A 32 -25.75 -2.80 -3.20
CA PHE A 32 -25.65 -3.46 -1.90
C PHE A 32 -25.05 -4.86 -2.01
N TYR A 33 -25.48 -5.64 -3.00
CA TYR A 33 -24.93 -6.97 -3.24
C TYR A 33 -23.42 -6.92 -3.50
N LEU A 34 -22.94 -6.04 -4.38
CA LEU A 34 -21.52 -5.90 -4.71
C LEU A 34 -20.64 -5.53 -3.51
N ILE A 35 -21.21 -4.89 -2.48
CA ILE A 35 -20.51 -4.44 -1.27
C ILE A 35 -20.54 -5.48 -0.16
N ILE A 36 -21.72 -6.04 0.09
CA ILE A 36 -21.96 -7.00 1.17
C ILE A 36 -21.42 -8.38 0.80
N PHE A 37 -21.47 -8.77 -0.47
CA PHE A 37 -21.09 -10.12 -0.90
C PHE A 37 -19.63 -10.48 -0.59
N PRO A 38 -18.62 -9.62 -0.86
CA PRO A 38 -17.25 -9.92 -0.44
C PRO A 38 -17.09 -9.97 1.09
N CYS A 39 -17.86 -9.17 1.86
CA CYS A 39 -17.88 -9.22 3.32
C CYS A 39 -18.47 -10.54 3.87
N LEU A 40 -19.60 -11.00 3.33
CA LEU A 40 -20.28 -12.23 3.77
C LEU A 40 -19.39 -13.47 3.58
N ILE A 41 -18.61 -13.50 2.50
CA ILE A 41 -17.64 -14.56 2.26
C ILE A 41 -16.54 -14.56 3.32
N TYR A 42 -16.16 -13.37 3.80
CA TYR A 42 -15.09 -13.16 4.77
C TYR A 42 -15.46 -13.59 6.20
N ILE A 43 -16.74 -13.53 6.57
CA ILE A 43 -17.23 -13.94 7.90
C ILE A 43 -17.08 -15.46 8.10
N LYS A 44 -16.96 -16.26 7.03
CA LYS A 44 -16.79 -17.71 7.18
C LYS A 44 -15.44 -18.04 7.83
N PRO A 45 -15.41 -18.80 8.95
CA PRO A 45 -14.17 -19.07 9.69
C PRO A 45 -13.14 -19.87 8.89
N LYS A 46 -13.59 -20.72 7.95
CA LYS A 46 -12.72 -21.41 6.99
C LYS A 46 -12.03 -20.44 6.03
N PHE A 47 -12.69 -19.34 5.68
CA PHE A 47 -12.17 -18.31 4.80
C PHE A 47 -11.13 -17.44 5.53
N PHE A 48 -11.32 -17.17 6.83
CA PHE A 48 -10.32 -16.48 7.65
C PHE A 48 -8.97 -17.23 7.68
N LYS A 49 -9.00 -18.57 7.78
CA LYS A 49 -7.79 -19.42 7.64
C LYS A 49 -7.18 -19.34 6.23
N PHE A 50 -8.01 -19.27 5.19
CA PHE A 50 -7.58 -19.19 3.80
C PHE A 50 -6.89 -17.86 3.48
N ILE A 51 -7.51 -16.74 3.85
CA ILE A 51 -6.91 -15.40 3.71
C ILE A 51 -5.69 -15.26 4.60
N ASN A 52 -5.67 -15.96 5.75
CA ASN A 52 -4.47 -16.01 6.56
C ASN A 52 -3.25 -16.55 5.79
N ARG A 53 -3.49 -17.46 4.85
CA ARG A 53 -2.48 -18.02 3.94
C ARG A 53 -2.19 -17.12 2.72
N HIS A 54 -3.20 -16.40 2.22
CA HIS A 54 -3.14 -15.64 0.96
C HIS A 54 -3.32 -14.13 1.14
N VAL A 55 -2.29 -13.45 1.65
CA VAL A 55 -2.25 -11.99 1.80
C VAL A 55 -2.52 -11.24 0.48
N SER A 56 -2.15 -11.83 -0.66
CA SER A 56 -2.44 -11.26 -1.99
C SER A 56 -3.95 -11.08 -2.25
N LEU A 57 -4.80 -11.95 -1.72
CA LEU A 57 -6.26 -11.82 -1.89
C LEU A 57 -6.82 -10.65 -1.08
N LEU A 58 -6.23 -10.36 0.08
CA LEU A 58 -6.56 -9.18 0.89
C LEU A 58 -6.27 -7.88 0.12
N VAL A 59 -5.11 -7.83 -0.53
CA VAL A 59 -4.69 -6.69 -1.36
C VAL A 59 -5.68 -6.49 -2.52
N ILE A 60 -6.00 -7.56 -3.25
CA ILE A 60 -6.97 -7.52 -4.36
C ILE A 60 -8.34 -7.04 -3.88
N LEU A 61 -8.76 -7.47 -2.68
CA LEU A 61 -10.03 -7.07 -2.11
C LEU A 61 -10.06 -5.57 -1.76
N ILE A 62 -8.97 -5.03 -1.22
CA ILE A 62 -8.90 -3.60 -0.90
C ILE A 62 -8.83 -2.76 -2.18
N MET A 63 -8.10 -3.22 -3.19
CA MET A 63 -8.12 -2.63 -4.53
C MET A 63 -9.53 -2.66 -5.14
N TYR A 64 -10.27 -3.74 -4.95
CA TYR A 64 -11.67 -3.85 -5.40
C TYR A 64 -12.55 -2.79 -4.71
N TYR A 65 -12.50 -2.67 -3.38
CA TYR A 65 -13.30 -1.69 -2.65
C TYR A 65 -12.94 -0.24 -2.97
N THR A 66 -11.67 0.07 -3.16
CA THR A 66 -11.24 1.42 -3.56
C THR A 66 -11.72 1.76 -4.98
N CYS A 67 -11.57 0.85 -5.95
CA CYS A 67 -12.09 1.04 -7.30
C CYS A 67 -13.63 1.17 -7.38
N LEU A 68 -14.38 0.58 -6.44
CA LEU A 68 -15.83 0.72 -6.39
C LEU A 68 -16.29 2.15 -6.08
N ILE A 69 -15.47 2.96 -5.40
CA ILE A 69 -15.85 4.33 -4.99
C ILE A 69 -16.15 5.22 -6.20
N PRO A 70 -15.27 5.40 -7.19
CA PRO A 70 -15.63 6.22 -8.35
C PRO A 70 -16.68 5.54 -9.23
N PHE A 71 -16.71 4.20 -9.28
CA PHE A 71 -17.66 3.45 -10.09
C PHE A 71 -19.13 3.70 -9.68
N PHE A 72 -19.42 3.63 -8.37
CA PHE A 72 -20.76 3.96 -7.87
C PHE A 72 -21.13 5.43 -8.07
N GLY A 73 -20.12 6.30 -8.14
CA GLY A 73 -20.28 7.71 -8.45
C GLY A 73 -20.84 7.99 -9.82
N GLU A 74 -20.24 7.37 -10.83
CA GLU A 74 -20.69 7.50 -12.23
C GLU A 74 -22.10 6.92 -12.42
N ILE A 75 -22.39 5.76 -11.80
CA ILE A 75 -23.73 5.14 -11.82
C ILE A 75 -24.78 6.11 -11.25
N HIS A 76 -24.47 6.79 -10.15
CA HIS A 76 -25.41 7.75 -9.57
C HIS A 76 -25.73 8.90 -10.54
N LYS A 77 -24.70 9.46 -11.19
CA LYS A 77 -24.88 10.56 -12.14
C LYS A 77 -25.76 10.16 -13.33
N LEU A 78 -25.68 8.90 -13.77
CA LEU A 78 -26.44 8.36 -14.89
C LEU A 78 -27.90 8.03 -14.54
N PHE A 79 -28.15 7.47 -13.35
CA PHE A 79 -29.45 6.87 -13.03
C PHE A 79 -30.30 7.61 -12.00
N PHE A 80 -29.70 8.48 -11.17
CA PHE A 80 -30.40 9.08 -10.03
C PHE A 80 -30.44 10.62 -10.12
N MET A 81 -31.46 11.15 -10.81
CA MET A 81 -31.94 12.51 -10.61
C MET A 81 -33.00 12.51 -9.50
N GLY A 82 -32.61 12.44 -8.22
CA GLY A 82 -33.58 12.48 -7.11
C GLY A 82 -33.06 12.16 -5.71
N ASN A 83 -33.97 12.17 -4.72
CA ASN A 83 -33.78 12.07 -3.25
C ASN A 83 -32.92 10.89 -2.70
N ASN A 84 -32.41 9.99 -3.53
CA ASN A 84 -31.64 8.82 -3.11
C ASN A 84 -30.16 9.11 -2.83
N PHE A 85 -29.76 10.39 -2.85
CA PHE A 85 -28.41 10.86 -2.56
C PHE A 85 -27.91 10.42 -1.17
N PHE A 86 -28.81 10.35 -0.18
CA PHE A 86 -28.45 9.96 1.19
C PHE A 86 -27.98 8.49 1.27
N ILE A 87 -28.69 7.58 0.60
CA ILE A 87 -28.38 6.14 0.66
C ILE A 87 -27.02 5.86 0.00
N LEU A 88 -26.77 6.48 -1.16
CA LEU A 88 -25.50 6.33 -1.86
C LEU A 88 -24.32 6.85 -1.03
N LYS A 89 -24.50 8.01 -0.40
CA LYS A 89 -23.50 8.59 0.52
C LYS A 89 -23.17 7.64 1.66
N MET A 90 -24.18 7.06 2.32
CA MET A 90 -23.97 6.07 3.38
C MET A 90 -23.20 4.83 2.87
N LEU A 91 -23.49 4.42 1.64
CA LEU A 91 -22.86 3.29 0.99
C LEU A 91 -21.37 3.57 0.66
N HIS A 92 -21.01 4.78 0.21
CA HIS A 92 -19.62 5.19 0.04
C HIS A 92 -18.85 5.24 1.37
N ILE A 93 -19.46 5.79 2.42
CA ILE A 93 -18.86 5.82 3.76
C ILE A 93 -18.58 4.38 4.24
N PHE A 94 -19.54 3.47 4.04
CA PHE A 94 -19.39 2.07 4.41
C PHE A 94 -18.23 1.38 3.66
N ILE A 95 -18.10 1.58 2.34
CA ILE A 95 -16.99 1.03 1.54
C ILE A 95 -15.63 1.50 2.10
N ILE A 96 -15.51 2.79 2.43
CA ILE A 96 -14.26 3.36 2.93
C ILE A 96 -13.95 2.80 4.31
N LEU A 97 -14.92 2.74 5.21
CA LEU A 97 -14.75 2.18 6.55
C LEU A 97 -14.32 0.70 6.50
N MET A 98 -14.92 -0.08 5.59
CA MET A 98 -14.51 -1.46 5.32
C MET A 98 -13.09 -1.55 4.77
N SER A 99 -12.71 -0.67 3.85
CA SER A 99 -11.34 -0.64 3.31
C SER A 99 -10.30 -0.35 4.41
N ILE A 100 -10.54 0.64 5.27
CA ILE A 100 -9.66 0.99 6.39
C ILE A 100 -9.55 -0.18 7.37
N PHE A 101 -10.67 -0.81 7.70
CA PHE A 101 -10.69 -1.96 8.60
C PHE A 101 -9.87 -3.14 8.05
N LEU A 102 -10.02 -3.46 6.77
CA LEU A 102 -9.23 -4.51 6.10
C LEU A 102 -7.72 -4.20 6.08
N ILE A 103 -7.35 -2.93 5.89
CA ILE A 103 -5.95 -2.50 5.96
C ILE A 103 -5.38 -2.70 7.35
N LEU A 104 -6.11 -2.27 8.38
CA LEU A 104 -5.66 -2.40 9.77
C LEU A 104 -5.40 -3.87 10.11
N ILE A 105 -6.29 -4.78 9.70
CA ILE A 105 -6.10 -6.23 9.82
C ILE A 105 -4.82 -6.68 9.10
N CYS A 106 -4.57 -6.16 7.90
CA CYS A 106 -3.41 -6.54 7.10
C CYS A 106 -2.09 -6.12 7.78
N ILE A 107 -2.00 -4.87 8.24
CA ILE A 107 -0.83 -4.31 8.93
C ILE A 107 -0.61 -5.04 10.25
N PHE A 108 -1.65 -5.17 11.08
CA PHE A 108 -1.55 -5.80 12.39
C PHE A 108 -1.04 -7.25 12.27
N LYS A 109 -1.60 -8.00 11.32
CA LYS A 109 -1.16 -9.37 11.04
C LYS A 109 0.28 -9.42 10.53
N GLN A 110 0.70 -8.47 9.69
CA GLN A 110 2.07 -8.44 9.20
C GLN A 110 3.05 -8.21 10.35
N ILE A 111 2.77 -7.23 11.22
CA ILE A 111 3.55 -6.96 12.43
C ILE A 111 3.60 -8.21 13.32
N PHE A 112 2.45 -8.84 13.56
CA PHE A 112 2.36 -10.05 14.37
C PHE A 112 3.21 -11.20 13.79
N LEU A 113 3.17 -11.41 12.48
CA LEU A 113 3.98 -12.44 11.80
C LEU A 113 5.48 -12.17 11.84
N ILE A 114 5.91 -10.93 12.02
CA ILE A 114 7.33 -10.57 12.12
C ILE A 114 7.82 -10.74 13.55
N ILE A 115 7.05 -10.22 14.53
CA ILE A 115 7.47 -10.19 15.93
C ILE A 115 7.39 -11.57 16.57
N PHE A 116 6.28 -12.29 16.36
CA PHE A 116 6.00 -13.52 17.11
C PHE A 116 6.52 -14.78 16.41
N ASN A 117 6.53 -14.80 15.08
CA ASN A 117 7.02 -15.96 14.34
C ASN A 117 8.49 -15.75 13.96
N LYS A 118 9.39 -16.47 14.64
CA LYS A 118 10.82 -16.60 14.28
C LYS A 118 10.99 -17.37 12.96
N ARG A 119 10.46 -16.82 11.87
CA ARG A 119 10.51 -17.40 10.52
C ARG A 119 11.59 -16.74 9.70
N LYS A 120 12.18 -17.50 8.76
CA LYS A 120 13.05 -16.92 7.73
C LYS A 120 12.22 -16.01 6.83
N ILE A 121 12.70 -14.80 6.64
CA ILE A 121 12.10 -13.82 5.72
C ILE A 121 12.35 -14.31 4.29
N THR A 122 11.29 -14.31 3.49
CA THR A 122 11.32 -14.80 2.10
C THR A 122 11.03 -13.66 1.12
N GLY A 123 11.37 -13.83 -0.16
CA GLY A 123 11.05 -12.82 -1.18
C GLY A 123 9.55 -12.50 -1.29
N MET A 124 8.68 -13.46 -0.96
CA MET A 124 7.23 -13.24 -0.90
C MET A 124 6.83 -12.22 0.17
N ASP A 125 7.63 -12.05 1.23
CA ASP A 125 7.36 -11.06 2.27
C ASP A 125 7.65 -9.64 1.78
N ILE A 126 8.63 -9.47 0.90
CA ILE A 126 8.91 -8.19 0.22
C ILE A 126 7.70 -7.78 -0.62
N ILE A 127 7.22 -8.68 -1.48
CA ILE A 127 6.05 -8.42 -2.34
C ILE A 127 4.82 -8.07 -1.49
N ARG A 128 4.62 -8.74 -0.35
CA ARG A 128 3.52 -8.44 0.58
C ARG A 128 3.63 -7.04 1.16
N THR A 129 4.80 -6.62 1.65
CA THR A 129 4.99 -5.26 2.19
C THR A 129 4.76 -4.20 1.13
N PHE A 130 5.29 -4.40 -0.09
CA PHE A 130 5.02 -3.50 -1.21
C PHE A 130 3.54 -3.43 -1.58
N SER A 131 2.82 -4.56 -1.52
CA SER A 131 1.39 -4.57 -1.80
C SER A 131 0.60 -3.78 -0.75
N ILE A 132 0.98 -3.91 0.53
CA ILE A 132 0.38 -3.14 1.64
C ILE A 132 0.68 -1.66 1.49
N TYR A 133 1.87 -1.30 1.02
CA TYR A 133 2.24 0.07 0.70
C TYR A 133 1.30 0.70 -0.33
N PHE A 134 1.08 0.04 -1.48
CA PHE A 134 0.14 0.56 -2.48
C PHE A 134 -1.28 0.68 -1.94
N VAL A 135 -1.74 -0.34 -1.24
CA VAL A 135 -3.06 -0.37 -0.61
C VAL A 135 -3.26 0.78 0.37
N LEU A 136 -2.25 1.10 1.19
CA LEU A 136 -2.29 2.26 2.07
C LEU A 136 -2.53 3.56 1.29
N GLY A 137 -1.79 3.76 0.20
CA GLY A 137 -1.96 4.93 -0.66
C GLY A 137 -3.37 5.00 -1.28
N PHE A 138 -3.89 3.89 -1.80
CA PHE A 138 -5.24 3.89 -2.36
C PHE A 138 -6.31 4.21 -1.32
N SER A 139 -6.12 3.80 -0.07
CA SER A 139 -7.10 4.06 0.98
C SER A 139 -7.00 5.44 1.60
N PHE A 140 -5.80 5.98 1.81
CA PHE A 140 -5.65 7.38 2.22
C PHE A 140 -6.15 8.33 1.14
N GLY A 141 -5.87 8.06 -0.14
CA GLY A 141 -6.43 8.83 -1.25
C GLY A 141 -7.95 8.80 -1.30
N SER A 142 -8.56 7.62 -1.08
CA SER A 142 -10.02 7.48 -0.95
C SER A 142 -10.59 8.29 0.23
N LEU A 143 -9.86 8.29 1.35
CA LEU A 143 -10.25 8.99 2.58
C LEU A 143 -10.17 10.51 2.38
N TYR A 144 -9.10 11.03 1.78
CA TYR A 144 -8.97 12.46 1.46
C TYR A 144 -10.06 12.94 0.50
N TYR A 145 -10.35 12.14 -0.52
CA TYR A 145 -11.45 12.42 -1.45
C TYR A 145 -12.78 12.58 -0.70
N LEU A 146 -13.11 11.63 0.18
CA LEU A 146 -14.37 11.66 0.94
C LEU A 146 -14.41 12.83 1.93
N LEU A 147 -13.34 13.07 2.68
CA LEU A 147 -13.29 14.18 3.62
C LEU A 147 -13.54 15.51 2.91
N ASN A 148 -12.93 15.71 1.75
CA ASN A 148 -13.10 16.95 1.03
C ASN A 148 -14.48 17.07 0.34
N TYR A 149 -15.07 15.94 -0.06
CA TYR A 149 -16.44 15.89 -0.54
C TYR A 149 -17.45 16.32 0.54
N GLU A 150 -17.25 15.84 1.77
CA GLU A 150 -18.15 16.09 2.90
C GLU A 150 -17.94 17.44 3.59
N ALA A 151 -16.75 18.03 3.46
CA ALA A 151 -16.45 19.29 4.09
C ALA A 151 -17.31 20.44 3.54
N SER A 152 -17.65 21.42 4.37
CA SER A 152 -18.35 22.62 3.89
C SER A 152 -17.44 23.45 2.97
N LYS A 153 -16.16 23.59 3.33
CA LYS A 153 -15.12 24.31 2.58
C LYS A 153 -14.10 23.33 2.00
N ASN A 154 -13.38 23.77 0.97
CA ASN A 154 -12.30 22.99 0.39
C ASN A 154 -11.18 22.76 1.43
N LEU A 155 -10.76 21.50 1.60
CA LEU A 155 -9.75 21.08 2.57
C LEU A 155 -8.33 21.09 1.99
N PHE A 156 -8.19 21.15 0.67
CA PHE A 156 -6.91 21.16 -0.04
C PHE A 156 -6.82 22.39 -0.95
N ASP A 157 -5.66 23.01 -0.99
CA ASP A 157 -5.32 24.02 -1.98
C ASP A 157 -4.74 23.36 -3.24
N GLY A 158 -4.91 23.99 -4.40
CA GLY A 158 -4.44 23.45 -5.69
C GLY A 158 -5.26 22.30 -6.28
N VAL A 159 -6.37 21.90 -5.63
CA VAL A 159 -7.33 20.90 -6.14
C VAL A 159 -8.76 21.37 -5.95
N LEU A 160 -9.60 21.11 -6.94
CA LEU A 160 -11.02 21.41 -6.86
C LEU A 160 -11.72 20.51 -5.83
N LYS A 161 -12.57 21.12 -5.01
CA LYS A 161 -13.48 20.38 -4.14
C LYS A 161 -14.40 19.50 -5.00
N PRO A 162 -14.52 18.19 -4.74
CA PRO A 162 -15.45 17.35 -5.47
C PRO A 162 -16.89 17.74 -5.12
N THR A 163 -17.67 18.11 -6.13
CA THR A 163 -19.12 18.36 -6.02
C THR A 163 -19.94 17.11 -6.38
N SER A 164 -19.31 16.14 -7.04
CA SER A 164 -19.88 14.86 -7.44
C SER A 164 -18.78 13.80 -7.42
N PHE A 165 -19.17 12.54 -7.33
CA PHE A 165 -18.27 11.40 -7.46
C PHE A 165 -17.77 11.27 -8.90
N ASN A 166 -16.58 11.82 -9.14
CA ASN A 166 -15.93 11.87 -10.46
C ASN A 166 -14.58 11.14 -10.41
N PHE A 167 -14.38 10.21 -11.34
CA PHE A 167 -13.15 9.40 -11.43
C PHE A 167 -11.87 10.25 -11.55
N LYS A 168 -11.88 11.31 -12.38
CA LYS A 168 -10.71 12.19 -12.57
C LYS A 168 -10.29 12.88 -11.28
N ILE A 169 -11.28 13.41 -10.55
CA ILE A 169 -11.03 14.08 -9.28
C ILE A 169 -10.55 13.05 -8.26
N TYR A 170 -11.18 11.88 -8.18
CA TYR A 170 -10.74 10.76 -7.33
C TYR A 170 -9.28 10.35 -7.56
N CYS A 171 -8.85 10.19 -8.81
CA CYS A 171 -7.45 9.90 -9.16
C CYS A 171 -6.49 11.01 -8.71
N THR A 172 -6.93 12.26 -8.65
CA THR A 172 -6.11 13.37 -8.15
C THR A 172 -5.81 13.17 -6.65
N TYR A 173 -6.78 12.71 -5.85
CA TYR A 173 -6.54 12.40 -4.44
C TYR A 173 -5.67 11.16 -4.23
N MET A 174 -5.71 10.19 -5.16
CA MET A 174 -4.73 9.09 -5.17
C MET A 174 -3.32 9.59 -5.39
N TYR A 175 -3.14 10.50 -6.34
CA TYR A 175 -1.86 11.14 -6.59
C TYR A 175 -1.34 11.87 -5.33
N ILE A 176 -2.21 12.65 -4.66
CA ILE A 176 -1.85 13.34 -3.40
C ILE A 176 -1.35 12.35 -2.36
N SER A 177 -2.13 11.30 -2.09
CA SER A 177 -1.82 10.29 -1.09
C SER A 177 -0.53 9.54 -1.40
N LEU A 178 -0.35 9.05 -2.63
CA LEU A 178 0.90 8.41 -3.05
C LEU A 178 2.10 9.35 -2.96
N GLY A 179 1.91 10.65 -3.21
CA GLY A 179 2.93 11.68 -3.01
C GLY A 179 3.38 11.80 -1.55
N TYR A 180 2.44 11.87 -0.60
CA TYR A 180 2.78 11.92 0.83
C TYR A 180 3.34 10.59 1.34
N LEU A 181 2.75 9.47 0.95
CA LEU A 181 3.20 8.13 1.35
C LEU A 181 4.61 7.81 0.84
N SER A 182 5.00 8.34 -0.33
CA SER A 182 6.35 8.21 -0.88
C SER A 182 7.33 9.27 -0.38
N THR A 183 6.88 10.21 0.45
CA THR A 183 7.66 11.37 0.93
C THR A 183 8.13 12.33 -0.17
N VAL A 184 7.67 12.15 -1.42
CA VAL A 184 7.94 13.07 -2.54
C VAL A 184 7.14 14.35 -2.37
N GLY A 185 5.96 14.27 -1.73
CA GLY A 185 5.00 15.34 -1.64
C GLY A 185 4.12 15.44 -2.89
N SER A 186 3.15 16.35 -2.84
CA SER A 186 2.12 16.53 -3.87
C SER A 186 2.31 17.79 -4.73
N GLY A 187 3.52 18.36 -4.72
CA GLY A 187 3.86 19.58 -5.47
C GLY A 187 3.10 20.81 -4.97
N SER A 188 2.25 21.39 -5.83
CA SER A 188 1.46 22.59 -5.53
C SER A 188 0.21 22.34 -4.67
N ILE A 189 -0.08 21.08 -4.35
CA ILE A 189 -1.28 20.71 -3.58
C ILE A 189 -0.93 20.67 -2.10
N THR A 190 -1.66 21.40 -1.25
CA THR A 190 -1.37 21.45 0.19
C THR A 190 -2.63 21.33 1.05
N PRO A 191 -2.55 20.68 2.22
CA PRO A 191 -3.69 20.55 3.13
C PRO A 191 -3.92 21.85 3.90
N LEU A 192 -5.15 22.36 3.85
CA LEU A 192 -5.54 23.60 4.52
C LEU A 192 -5.99 23.36 5.96
N ALA A 193 -6.85 22.37 6.17
CA ALA A 193 -7.42 22.07 7.48
C ALA A 193 -6.45 21.31 8.40
N LEU A 194 -6.50 21.62 9.70
CA LEU A 194 -5.65 20.96 10.72
C LEU A 194 -5.83 19.44 10.73
N SER A 195 -7.07 18.96 10.63
CA SER A 195 -7.37 17.52 10.61
C SER A 195 -6.69 16.80 9.46
N VAL A 196 -6.72 17.39 8.26
CA VAL A 196 -6.07 16.84 7.08
C VAL A 196 -4.56 16.95 7.19
N ARG A 197 -4.01 18.04 7.72
CA ARG A 197 -2.57 18.17 7.98
C ARG A 197 -2.07 17.04 8.89
N LEU A 198 -2.74 16.80 10.01
CA LEU A 198 -2.38 15.71 10.93
C LEU A 198 -2.47 14.35 10.24
N LEU A 199 -3.51 14.14 9.42
CA LEU A 199 -3.68 12.91 8.66
C LEU A 199 -2.55 12.69 7.64
N THR A 200 -2.13 13.74 6.92
CA THR A 200 -0.99 13.67 5.98
C THR A 200 0.33 13.37 6.67
N VAL A 201 0.53 13.89 7.89
CA VAL A 201 1.71 13.55 8.70
C VAL A 201 1.68 12.09 9.10
N MET A 202 0.53 11.58 9.56
CA MET A 202 0.37 10.16 9.92
C MET A 202 0.58 9.25 8.72
N GLU A 203 0.03 9.59 7.56
CA GLU A 203 0.27 8.87 6.31
C GLU A 203 1.77 8.84 5.96
N THR A 204 2.46 9.98 6.06
CA THR A 204 3.90 10.07 5.79
C THR A 204 4.71 9.16 6.72
N ILE A 205 4.39 9.14 8.02
CA ILE A 205 5.03 8.26 9.01
C ILE A 205 4.78 6.78 8.65
N LEU A 206 3.56 6.42 8.25
CA LEU A 206 3.23 5.08 7.80
C LEU A 206 3.99 4.70 6.52
N GLY A 207 4.11 5.63 5.57
CA GLY A 207 4.92 5.47 4.36
C GLY A 207 6.40 5.19 4.66
N ILE A 208 7.00 5.99 5.54
CA ILE A 208 8.40 5.81 5.97
C ILE A 208 8.58 4.47 6.68
N SER A 209 7.67 4.11 7.59
CA SER A 209 7.78 2.84 8.32
C SER A 209 7.69 1.63 7.39
N THR A 210 6.72 1.62 6.48
CA THR A 210 6.49 0.51 5.55
C THR A 210 7.62 0.36 4.53
N THR A 211 8.13 1.46 3.98
CA THR A 211 9.31 1.44 3.10
C THR A 211 10.56 0.95 3.84
N SER A 212 10.78 1.40 5.08
CA SER A 212 11.88 0.94 5.93
C SER A 212 11.79 -0.57 6.24
N PHE A 213 10.59 -1.08 6.55
CA PHE A 213 10.38 -2.52 6.73
C PHE A 213 10.64 -3.30 5.44
N SER A 214 10.21 -2.79 4.29
CA SER A 214 10.47 -3.41 2.99
C SER A 214 11.97 -3.52 2.72
N LEU A 215 12.72 -2.44 2.95
CA LEU A 215 14.17 -2.40 2.83
C LEU A 215 14.85 -3.42 3.76
N GLY A 216 14.41 -3.49 5.02
CA GLY A 216 14.89 -4.48 5.99
C GLY A 216 14.68 -5.91 5.51
N PHE A 217 13.55 -6.22 4.87
CA PHE A 217 13.30 -7.53 4.28
C PHE A 217 14.19 -7.84 3.09
N VAL A 218 14.43 -6.86 2.21
CA VAL A 218 15.36 -7.00 1.09
C VAL A 218 16.75 -7.37 1.61
N PHE A 219 17.27 -6.65 2.60
CA PHE A 219 18.57 -6.97 3.20
C PHE A 219 18.59 -8.32 3.91
N ALA A 220 17.52 -8.70 4.60
CA ALA A 220 17.44 -10.00 5.25
C ALA A 220 17.48 -11.16 4.23
N VAL A 221 16.81 -11.01 3.08
CA VAL A 221 16.82 -12.02 2.01
C VAL A 221 18.19 -12.08 1.34
N ILE A 222 18.80 -10.93 1.01
CA ILE A 222 20.13 -10.87 0.40
C ILE A 222 21.19 -11.45 1.36
N GLY A 223 21.22 -11.01 2.61
CA GLY A 223 22.14 -11.51 3.63
C GLY A 223 21.99 -13.01 3.90
N GLY A 224 20.74 -13.50 3.95
CA GLY A 224 20.46 -14.94 4.08
C GLY A 224 20.94 -15.78 2.89
N ASN A 225 20.90 -15.24 1.68
CA ASN A 225 21.41 -15.90 0.47
C ASN A 225 22.94 -15.83 0.35
N LEU A 226 23.55 -14.73 0.78
CA LEU A 226 25.00 -14.55 0.84
C LEU A 226 25.65 -15.50 1.87
N SER A 227 25.00 -15.75 3.01
CA SER A 227 25.47 -16.73 3.99
C SER A 227 25.60 -18.15 3.41
N LYS A 228 24.67 -18.57 2.56
CA LYS A 228 24.70 -19.90 1.91
C LYS A 228 25.77 -20.02 0.82
N THR A 229 26.04 -18.94 0.11
CA THR A 229 27.05 -18.90 -0.96
C THR A 229 28.47 -18.67 -0.41
N ASN A 230 28.63 -17.89 0.67
CA ASN A 230 29.90 -17.69 1.37
C ASN A 230 30.33 -18.86 2.25
N GLN A 231 29.47 -19.86 2.48
CA GLN A 231 29.89 -21.14 3.06
C GLN A 231 30.81 -21.95 2.10
N LYS A 232 30.90 -21.54 0.82
CA LYS A 232 31.88 -22.04 -0.16
C LYS A 232 33.12 -21.17 -0.34
N TRP A 233 33.21 -20.01 0.32
CA TRP A 233 34.51 -19.34 0.41
C TRP A 233 35.37 -20.17 1.35
N PRO A 234 36.60 -20.57 0.94
CA PRO A 234 37.49 -21.26 1.85
C PRO A 234 37.60 -20.37 3.07
N ARG A 235 37.47 -20.95 4.28
CA ARG A 235 37.92 -20.34 5.53
C ARG A 235 39.17 -19.55 5.15
N ARG A 236 39.07 -18.21 5.10
CA ARG A 236 40.21 -17.37 4.73
C ARG A 236 41.36 -17.94 5.52
N LYS A 237 42.41 -18.38 4.80
CA LYS A 237 43.70 -18.74 5.39
C LYS A 237 43.85 -17.83 6.60
N ASN A 238 44.13 -18.40 7.77
CA ASN A 238 44.77 -17.67 8.85
C ASN A 238 46.04 -17.05 8.23
N ILE A 239 45.88 -15.92 7.54
CA ILE A 239 46.89 -14.91 7.42
C ILE A 239 47.00 -14.52 8.87
N ASN A 240 47.92 -15.19 9.55
CA ASN A 240 48.37 -14.78 10.86
C ASN A 240 48.77 -13.32 10.65
N ILE A 241 47.86 -12.40 10.96
CA ILE A 241 48.06 -10.96 10.88
C ILE A 241 49.35 -10.61 11.63
N PHE A 242 49.65 -11.39 12.66
CA PHE A 242 50.92 -11.41 13.36
C PHE A 242 52.15 -11.69 12.47
N LEU A 243 52.13 -12.70 11.60
CA LEU A 243 53.22 -12.99 10.65
C LEU A 243 53.34 -11.92 9.56
N PHE A 244 52.20 -11.40 9.08
CA PHE A 244 52.19 -10.29 8.12
C PHE A 244 52.78 -9.02 8.73
N LEU A 245 52.35 -8.63 9.93
CA LEU A 245 52.89 -7.49 10.68
C LEU A 245 54.36 -7.67 11.03
N LYS A 246 54.78 -8.88 11.40
CA LYS A 246 56.19 -9.19 11.70
C LYS A 246 57.08 -9.05 10.47
N ASN A 247 56.64 -9.54 9.31
CA ASN A 247 57.39 -9.37 8.06
C ASN A 247 57.39 -7.90 7.58
N PHE A 248 56.28 -7.19 7.75
CA PHE A 248 56.20 -5.77 7.43
C PHE A 248 57.16 -4.93 8.27
N TYR A 249 57.20 -5.16 9.59
CA TYR A 249 58.13 -4.47 10.50
C TYR A 249 59.59 -4.78 10.18
N LYS A 250 59.89 -6.04 9.81
CA LYS A 250 61.25 -6.46 9.42
C LYS A 250 61.71 -5.75 8.15
N ASN A 251 60.84 -5.62 7.15
CA ASN A 251 61.18 -4.91 5.91
C ASN A 251 61.38 -3.40 6.15
N LEU A 252 60.54 -2.77 6.97
CA LEU A 252 60.70 -1.36 7.38
C LEU A 252 62.05 -1.10 8.06
N LEU A 253 62.49 -2.01 8.92
CA LEU A 253 63.79 -1.92 9.60
C LEU A 253 64.98 -2.04 8.64
N ILE A 254 64.84 -2.85 7.58
CA ILE A 254 65.87 -2.99 6.54
C ILE A 254 65.92 -1.71 5.69
N GLU A 255 64.76 -1.16 5.31
CA GLU A 255 64.65 0.11 4.58
C GLU A 255 65.29 1.27 5.37
N PHE A 256 64.98 1.39 6.66
CA PHE A 256 65.57 2.43 7.53
C PHE A 256 67.09 2.32 7.65
N LYS A 257 67.61 1.10 7.79
CA LYS A 257 69.07 0.86 7.83
C LYS A 257 69.75 1.17 6.51
N ARG A 258 69.06 0.97 5.38
CA ARG A 258 69.57 1.31 4.05
C ARG A 258 69.65 2.83 3.87
N LEU A 259 68.59 3.55 4.24
CA LEU A 259 68.54 5.01 4.18
C LEU A 259 69.57 5.70 5.08
N GLN A 260 69.85 5.16 6.29
CA GLN A 260 70.92 5.66 7.16
C GLN A 260 72.33 5.42 6.62
N LYS A 261 72.49 4.45 5.70
CA LYS A 261 73.78 4.12 5.09
C LYS A 261 74.06 4.94 3.84
N GLU A 262 73.00 5.41 3.18
CA GLU A 262 73.06 6.33 2.04
C GLU A 262 73.17 7.81 2.47
N SER A 263 72.96 8.11 3.77
CA SER A 263 73.09 9.47 4.35
C SER A 263 74.42 9.72 5.07
N LYS A 264 75.44 8.87 4.87
CA LYS A 264 76.82 9.04 5.35
C LYS A 264 77.78 8.97 4.17
#